data_AF-M7NJ35-F1
#
_entry.id   AF-M7NJ35-F1
#
_cell.length_a   1.000
_cell.length_b   1.000
_cell.length_c   1.000
_cell.angle_alpha   90.00
_cell.angle_beta   90.00
_cell.angle_gamma   90.00
#
_symmetry.space_group_name_H-M   'P 1'
#
loop_
_entity.id
_entity.type
_entity.pdbx_description
1 polymer ?
#
loop_
_entity_poly.entity_id
_entity_poly.type
_entity_poly.pdbx_seq_one_letter_code
_entity_poly.pdbx_strand_id
1 'polypeptide(L)'
;MEQLWRAFDGVIPLFVFTAAVTGVIFAVIHLRNPGLSRKRIFVNVLFALSVMAILFITLYPKDPGPTGEQNINLIPFKSMTEMIANAVSPGVPLRNIVLNILLFVPFGFLFGARGTVRRHLVLKGTLAGLLLSGGVETVQYFLGRTTDVDDVILNTFGALVGCGAWKMVDMKKAP
;
A
#
# COMPACT_ATOMS: atom_id res chain seq x y z
N MET A 1 -12.57 -26.36 -9.48
CA MET A 1 -11.09 -26.34 -9.39
C MET A 1 -10.47 -25.46 -10.46
N GLU A 2 -10.84 -25.61 -11.75
CA GLU A 2 -10.26 -24.80 -12.84
C GLU A 2 -10.53 -23.28 -12.73
N GLN A 3 -11.72 -22.86 -12.28
CA GLN A 3 -12.04 -21.43 -12.07
C GLN A 3 -11.17 -20.81 -10.96
N LEU A 4 -10.90 -21.57 -9.89
CA LEU A 4 -10.01 -21.16 -8.81
C LEU A 4 -8.58 -21.04 -9.34
N TRP A 5 -8.10 -22.05 -10.06
CA TRP A 5 -6.75 -22.07 -10.62
C TRP A 5 -6.51 -20.90 -11.59
N ARG A 6 -7.45 -20.60 -12.49
CA ARG A 6 -7.34 -19.44 -13.40
C ARG A 6 -7.35 -18.09 -12.68
N ALA A 7 -8.05 -17.97 -11.55
CA ALA A 7 -8.05 -16.76 -10.73
C ALA A 7 -6.73 -16.55 -9.99
N PHE A 8 -6.01 -17.63 -9.66
CA PHE A 8 -4.75 -17.58 -8.91
C PHE A 8 -3.48 -17.77 -9.75
N ASP A 9 -3.58 -18.22 -11.01
CA ASP A 9 -2.47 -18.48 -11.93
C ASP A 9 -1.53 -17.28 -12.05
N GLY A 10 -2.02 -16.07 -12.36
CA GLY A 10 -1.17 -14.87 -12.45
C GLY A 10 -0.74 -14.31 -11.08
N VAL A 11 -1.49 -14.65 -10.02
CA VAL A 11 -1.31 -14.10 -8.66
C VAL A 11 -0.24 -14.83 -7.89
N ILE A 12 -0.19 -16.16 -8.03
CA ILE A 12 0.77 -17.00 -7.32
C ILE A 12 2.21 -16.63 -7.70
N PRO A 13 2.59 -16.47 -8.99
CA PRO A 13 3.92 -16.02 -9.38
C PRO A 13 4.25 -14.63 -8.84
N LEU A 14 3.31 -13.68 -8.89
CA LEU A 14 3.53 -12.32 -8.38
C LEU A 14 3.67 -12.30 -6.85
N PHE A 15 2.85 -13.07 -6.14
CA PHE A 15 2.91 -13.23 -4.69
C PHE A 15 4.21 -13.92 -4.27
N VAL A 16 4.60 -15.01 -4.93
CA VAL A 16 5.85 -15.72 -4.68
C VAL A 16 7.04 -14.80 -4.98
N PHE A 17 7.00 -14.05 -6.09
CA PHE A 17 8.05 -13.09 -6.46
C PHE A 17 8.18 -11.96 -5.42
N THR A 18 7.08 -11.32 -5.04
CA THR A 18 7.09 -10.23 -4.05
C THR A 18 7.50 -10.72 -2.66
N ALA A 19 7.02 -11.88 -2.23
CA ALA A 19 7.46 -12.54 -1.00
C ALA A 19 8.95 -12.88 -1.03
N ALA A 20 9.46 -13.40 -2.16
CA ALA A 20 10.87 -13.72 -2.35
C ALA A 20 11.73 -12.46 -2.33
N VAL A 21 11.38 -11.41 -3.07
CA VAL A 21 12.11 -10.12 -3.08
C VAL A 21 12.13 -9.51 -1.67
N THR A 22 11.00 -9.48 -1.00
CA THR A 22 10.89 -8.94 0.36
C THR A 22 11.71 -9.77 1.35
N GLY A 23 11.66 -11.10 1.25
CA GLY A 23 12.45 -12.02 2.05
C GLY A 23 13.94 -11.90 1.81
N VAL A 24 14.38 -11.71 0.56
CA VAL A 24 15.78 -11.46 0.19
C VAL A 24 16.25 -10.12 0.73
N ILE A 25 15.49 -9.04 0.56
CA ILE A 25 15.83 -7.72 1.12
C ILE A 25 15.96 -7.82 2.65
N PHE A 26 15.03 -8.50 3.31
CA PHE A 26 15.06 -8.73 4.74
C PHE A 26 16.29 -9.54 5.17
N ALA A 27 16.57 -10.66 4.48
CA ALA A 27 17.74 -11.50 4.74
C ALA A 27 19.04 -10.72 4.54
N VAL A 28 19.17 -9.95 3.47
CA VAL A 28 20.34 -9.09 3.21
C VAL A 28 20.53 -8.06 4.30
N ILE A 29 19.47 -7.37 4.73
CA ILE A 29 19.53 -6.40 5.82
C ILE A 29 19.99 -7.09 7.12
N HIS A 30 19.47 -8.27 7.41
CA HIS A 30 19.78 -8.99 8.64
C HIS A 30 21.20 -9.57 8.65
N LEU A 31 21.61 -10.21 7.55
CA LEU A 31 22.95 -10.77 7.38
C LEU A 31 24.04 -9.68 7.38
N ARG A 32 23.75 -8.49 6.82
CA ARG A 32 24.67 -7.35 6.84
C ARG A 32 24.73 -6.62 8.18
N ASN A 33 23.78 -6.86 9.08
CA ASN A 33 23.68 -6.15 10.36
C ASN A 33 23.39 -7.13 11.51
N PRO A 34 24.34 -8.02 11.86
CA PRO A 34 24.14 -9.03 12.90
C PRO A 34 23.86 -8.43 14.30
N GLY A 35 24.21 -7.16 14.53
CA GLY A 35 23.92 -6.43 15.77
C GLY A 35 22.51 -5.82 15.88
N LEU A 36 21.60 -6.10 14.95
CA LEU A 36 20.23 -5.59 14.98
C LEU A 36 19.47 -6.10 16.22
N SER A 37 18.86 -5.17 16.98
CA SER A 37 18.02 -5.56 18.12
C SER A 37 16.77 -6.33 17.67
N ARG A 38 16.31 -7.30 18.49
CA ARG A 38 15.09 -8.09 18.24
C ARG A 38 13.88 -7.22 17.91
N LYS A 39 13.73 -6.08 18.61
CA LYS A 39 12.67 -5.10 18.36
C LYS A 39 12.72 -4.53 16.94
N ARG A 40 13.91 -4.17 16.45
CA ARG A 40 14.09 -3.59 15.11
C ARG A 40 13.83 -4.63 14.02
N ILE A 41 14.22 -5.89 14.26
CA ILE A 41 13.90 -7.02 13.38
C ILE A 41 12.38 -7.18 13.27
N PHE A 42 11.68 -7.26 14.40
CA PHE A 42 10.23 -7.39 14.45
C PHE A 42 9.50 -6.27 13.68
N VAL A 43 9.90 -5.02 13.89
CA VAL A 43 9.30 -3.88 13.17
C VAL A 43 9.57 -3.95 11.66
N ASN A 44 10.77 -4.36 11.24
CA ASN A 44 11.08 -4.55 9.83
C ASN A 44 10.24 -5.68 9.19
N VAL A 45 9.98 -6.77 9.91
CA VAL A 45 9.08 -7.85 9.45
C VAL A 45 7.67 -7.32 9.27
N LEU A 46 7.12 -6.60 10.25
CA LEU A 46 5.78 -6.03 10.12
C LEU A 46 5.70 -5.03 8.97
N PHE A 47 6.74 -4.22 8.76
CA PHE A 47 6.79 -3.27 7.64
C PHE A 47 6.81 -4.00 6.28
N ALA A 48 7.58 -5.08 6.18
CA ALA A 48 7.57 -5.95 5.01
C ALA A 48 6.18 -6.54 4.75
N LEU A 49 5.53 -7.07 5.79
CA LEU A 49 4.18 -7.62 5.70
C LEU A 49 3.14 -6.57 5.28
N SER A 50 3.25 -5.33 5.75
CA SER A 50 2.33 -4.27 5.33
C SER A 50 2.49 -3.89 3.86
N VAL A 51 3.73 -3.83 3.35
CA VAL A 51 3.99 -3.64 1.92
C VAL A 51 3.45 -4.81 1.11
N MET A 52 3.67 -6.05 1.55
CA MET A 52 3.12 -7.23 0.88
C MET A 52 1.59 -7.21 0.86
N ALA A 53 0.95 -6.80 1.96
CA ALA A 53 -0.50 -6.66 2.03
C ALA A 53 -1.02 -5.59 1.04
N ILE A 54 -0.35 -4.44 0.94
CA ILE A 54 -0.66 -3.41 -0.08
C ILE A 54 -0.60 -4.02 -1.47
N LEU A 55 0.54 -4.58 -1.85
CA LEU A 55 0.74 -5.15 -3.19
C LEU A 55 -0.27 -6.25 -3.49
N PHE A 56 -0.53 -7.14 -2.53
CA PHE A 56 -1.48 -8.22 -2.70
C PHE A 56 -2.90 -7.68 -2.88
N ILE A 57 -3.36 -6.78 -2.01
CA ILE A 57 -4.74 -6.27 -2.05
C ILE A 57 -5.00 -5.42 -3.30
N THR A 58 -4.02 -4.61 -3.74
CA THR A 58 -4.20 -3.69 -4.88
C THR A 58 -3.96 -4.37 -6.23
N LEU A 59 -3.00 -5.28 -6.32
CA LEU A 59 -2.69 -5.99 -7.56
C LEU A 59 -3.49 -7.28 -7.72
N TYR A 60 -4.29 -7.67 -6.71
CA TYR A 60 -5.19 -8.81 -6.83
C TYR A 60 -6.10 -8.60 -8.05
N PRO A 61 -6.19 -9.58 -8.96
CA PRO A 61 -7.08 -9.50 -10.11
C PRO A 61 -8.53 -9.45 -9.61
N LYS A 62 -9.11 -8.26 -9.58
CA LYS A 62 -10.57 -8.12 -9.69
C LYS A 62 -10.91 -8.23 -11.18
N ASP A 63 -11.99 -8.93 -11.50
CA ASP A 63 -12.42 -9.19 -12.89
C ASP A 63 -12.16 -7.96 -13.78
N PRO A 64 -11.52 -8.12 -14.94
CA PRO A 64 -11.49 -7.04 -15.91
C PRO A 64 -12.95 -6.62 -16.13
N GLY A 65 -13.22 -5.31 -16.13
CA GLY A 65 -14.56 -4.81 -16.36
C GLY A 65 -15.17 -5.39 -17.65
N PRO A 66 -16.47 -5.16 -17.91
CA PRO A 66 -17.22 -5.83 -18.98
C PRO A 66 -16.66 -5.70 -20.40
N THR A 67 -15.66 -4.87 -20.62
CA THR A 67 -14.85 -4.76 -21.82
C THR A 67 -13.42 -4.51 -21.36
N GLY A 68 -12.40 -5.00 -22.06
CA GLY A 68 -10.98 -4.74 -21.75
C GLY A 68 -10.56 -3.26 -21.88
N GLU A 69 -11.44 -2.32 -21.56
CA GLU A 69 -11.21 -0.89 -21.52
C GLU A 69 -10.34 -0.56 -20.32
N GLN A 70 -9.05 -0.43 -20.59
CA GLN A 70 -8.14 0.30 -19.72
C GLN A 70 -8.62 1.75 -19.63
N ASN A 71 -9.02 2.18 -18.44
CA ASN A 71 -9.35 3.57 -18.18
C ASN A 71 -8.25 4.20 -17.33
N ILE A 72 -7.79 5.37 -17.72
CA ILE A 72 -6.79 6.13 -16.96
C ILE A 72 -7.48 7.40 -16.46
N ASN A 73 -7.83 7.43 -15.17
CA ASN A 73 -8.34 8.63 -14.55
C ASN A 73 -7.22 9.41 -13.87
N LEU A 74 -6.80 10.51 -14.50
CA LEU A 74 -5.82 11.45 -13.93
C LEU A 74 -6.45 12.73 -13.38
N ILE A 75 -7.78 12.87 -13.46
CA ILE A 75 -8.49 14.04 -12.95
C ILE A 75 -8.76 13.81 -11.46
N PRO A 76 -8.15 14.59 -10.56
CA PRO A 76 -8.35 14.42 -9.12
C PRO A 76 -9.81 14.58 -8.74
N PHE A 77 -10.26 13.72 -7.85
CA PHE A 77 -11.58 13.60 -7.28
C PHE A 77 -12.70 13.19 -8.24
N LYS A 78 -12.39 12.94 -9.52
CA LYS A 78 -13.41 12.58 -10.53
C LYS A 78 -14.07 11.24 -10.19
N SER A 79 -13.31 10.16 -10.04
CA SER A 79 -13.87 8.84 -9.74
C SER A 79 -14.60 8.82 -8.39
N MET A 80 -14.07 9.52 -7.39
CA MET A 80 -14.73 9.65 -6.10
C MET A 80 -16.08 10.36 -6.21
N THR A 81 -16.14 11.47 -6.95
CA THR A 81 -17.40 12.21 -7.16
C THR A 81 -18.41 11.42 -7.99
N GLU A 82 -17.97 10.75 -9.05
CA GLU A 82 -18.82 9.86 -9.85
C GLU A 82 -19.35 8.68 -9.01
N MET A 83 -18.49 8.08 -8.19
CA MET A 83 -18.89 6.99 -7.30
C MET A 83 -19.93 7.45 -6.27
N ILE A 84 -19.78 8.65 -5.70
CA ILE A 84 -20.74 9.23 -4.76
C ILE A 84 -22.06 9.57 -5.46
N ALA A 85 -22.00 10.19 -6.64
CA ALA A 85 -23.19 10.62 -7.39
C ALA A 85 -24.05 9.45 -7.87
N ASN A 86 -23.42 8.32 -8.24
CA ASN A 86 -24.11 7.14 -8.75
C ASN A 86 -24.37 6.07 -7.69
N ALA A 87 -24.08 6.34 -6.41
CA ALA A 87 -24.22 5.36 -5.34
C ALA A 87 -25.69 5.10 -4.97
N VAL A 88 -26.10 3.83 -5.02
CA VAL A 88 -27.40 3.37 -4.47
C VAL A 88 -27.44 3.54 -2.94
N SER A 89 -26.27 3.49 -2.28
CA SER A 89 -26.15 3.76 -0.84
C SER A 89 -24.80 4.41 -0.50
N PRO A 90 -24.75 5.32 0.48
CA PRO A 90 -23.52 6.01 0.87
C PRO A 90 -22.47 5.07 1.48
N GLY A 91 -22.86 3.86 1.88
CA GLY A 91 -21.94 2.87 2.45
C GLY A 91 -20.90 2.36 1.46
N VAL A 92 -21.21 2.30 0.16
CA VAL A 92 -20.27 1.78 -0.85
C VAL A 92 -19.11 2.78 -1.10
N PRO A 93 -19.37 4.06 -1.42
CA PRO A 93 -18.29 5.05 -1.58
C PRO A 93 -17.46 5.21 -0.32
N LEU A 94 -18.12 5.30 0.85
CA LEU A 94 -17.45 5.47 2.13
C LEU A 94 -16.49 4.32 2.42
N ARG A 95 -16.91 3.08 2.17
CA ARG A 95 -16.06 1.90 2.36
C ARG A 95 -14.83 1.95 1.46
N ASN A 96 -14.96 2.30 0.19
CA ASN A 96 -13.80 2.39 -0.72
C ASN A 96 -12.80 3.45 -0.26
N ILE A 97 -13.28 4.65 0.06
CA ILE A 97 -12.45 5.75 0.57
C ILE A 97 -11.70 5.32 1.83
N VAL A 98 -12.42 4.77 2.82
CA VAL A 98 -11.86 4.36 4.10
C VAL A 98 -10.87 3.22 3.94
N LEU A 99 -11.18 2.20 3.12
CA LEU A 99 -10.29 1.05 2.94
C LEU A 99 -8.98 1.44 2.26
N ASN A 100 -9.00 2.33 1.26
CA ASN A 100 -7.77 2.83 0.63
C ASN A 100 -6.88 3.58 1.63
N ILE A 101 -7.47 4.48 2.43
CA ILE A 101 -6.73 5.19 3.50
C ILE A 101 -6.16 4.17 4.51
N LEU A 102 -7.01 3.29 5.04
CA LEU A 102 -6.63 2.32 6.08
C LEU A 102 -5.54 1.35 5.61
N LEU A 103 -5.49 1.02 4.33
CA LEU A 103 -4.48 0.13 3.77
C LEU A 103 -3.06 0.68 3.95
N PHE A 104 -2.89 2.01 3.84
CA PHE A 104 -1.58 2.66 3.95
C PHE A 104 -1.24 3.18 5.37
N VAL A 105 -2.20 3.19 6.30
CA VAL A 105 -1.94 3.61 7.70
C VAL A 105 -0.90 2.72 8.40
N PRO A 106 -0.99 1.37 8.37
CA PRO A 106 0.04 0.51 8.95
C PRO A 106 1.42 0.71 8.31
N PHE A 107 1.47 0.91 7.00
CA PHE A 107 2.70 1.22 6.28
C PHE A 107 3.35 2.50 6.81
N GLY A 108 2.60 3.59 6.90
CA GLY A 108 3.12 4.88 7.39
C GLY A 108 3.57 4.80 8.85
N PHE A 109 2.81 4.12 9.70
CA PHE A 109 3.16 3.93 11.11
C PHE A 109 4.46 3.13 11.26
N LEU A 110 4.56 2.00 10.56
CA LEU A 110 5.73 1.13 10.63
C LEU A 110 6.96 1.76 9.98
N PHE A 111 6.80 2.59 8.94
CA PHE A 111 7.88 3.38 8.36
C PHE A 111 8.58 4.25 9.42
N GLY A 112 7.80 4.94 10.26
CA GLY A 112 8.33 5.69 11.40
C GLY A 112 8.91 4.80 12.50
N ALA A 113 8.23 3.71 12.82
CA ALA A 113 8.65 2.78 13.87
C ALA A 113 10.03 2.14 13.62
N ARG A 114 10.46 2.03 12.36
CA ARG A 114 11.81 1.56 12.00
C ARG A 114 12.91 2.45 12.58
N GLY A 115 12.62 3.70 12.91
CA GLY A 115 13.56 4.62 13.55
C GLY A 115 14.83 4.89 12.74
N THR A 116 14.80 4.63 11.43
CA THR A 116 15.89 4.93 10.48
C THR A 116 15.83 6.38 10.00
N VAL A 117 14.67 7.01 10.08
CA VAL A 117 14.43 8.40 9.70
C VAL A 117 13.80 9.15 10.88
N ARG A 118 14.50 10.15 11.41
CA ARG A 118 13.95 11.06 12.43
C ARG A 118 13.60 12.43 11.85
N ARG A 119 14.53 13.04 11.11
CA ARG A 119 14.33 14.34 10.49
C ARG A 119 13.37 14.24 9.30
N HIS A 120 12.37 15.11 9.30
CA HIS A 120 11.30 15.13 8.28
C HIS A 120 10.57 13.79 8.13
N LEU A 121 10.42 13.02 9.22
CA LEU A 121 9.81 11.69 9.20
C LEU A 121 8.47 11.66 8.43
N VAL A 122 7.54 12.55 8.80
CA VAL A 122 6.20 12.59 8.20
C VAL A 122 6.28 12.84 6.70
N LEU A 123 7.11 13.80 6.28
CA LEU A 123 7.30 14.10 4.85
C LEU A 123 7.89 12.91 4.10
N LYS A 124 8.97 12.30 4.62
CA LYS A 124 9.63 11.17 3.94
C LYS A 124 8.74 9.93 3.87
N GLY A 125 8.00 9.63 4.92
CA GLY A 125 7.07 8.50 4.93
C GLY A 125 5.85 8.73 4.04
N THR A 126 5.33 9.96 3.99
CA THR A 126 4.26 10.35 3.04
C THR A 126 4.74 10.24 1.59
N LEU A 127 5.95 10.73 1.29
CA LEU A 127 6.55 10.60 -0.04
C LEU A 127 6.81 9.13 -0.41
N ALA A 128 7.24 8.30 0.54
CA ALA A 128 7.38 6.87 0.32
C ALA A 128 6.03 6.20 0.02
N GLY A 129 4.96 6.61 0.71
CA GLY A 129 3.59 6.16 0.42
C GLY A 129 3.11 6.58 -0.96
N LEU A 130 3.35 7.84 -1.35
CA LEU A 130 3.03 8.38 -2.68
C LEU A 130 3.73 7.58 -3.79
N LEU A 131 5.04 7.35 -3.64
CA LEU A 131 5.83 6.59 -4.61
C LEU A 131 5.38 5.13 -4.70
N LEU A 132 5.06 4.49 -3.55
CA LEU A 132 4.54 3.13 -3.54
C LEU A 132 3.18 3.06 -4.23
N SER A 133 2.25 3.97 -3.92
CA SER A 133 0.92 3.98 -4.54
C SER A 133 0.99 4.29 -6.04
N GLY A 134 1.79 5.28 -6.46
CA GLY A 134 1.98 5.57 -7.88
C GLY A 134 2.64 4.42 -8.63
N GLY A 135 3.57 3.70 -7.98
CA GLY A 135 4.18 2.48 -8.53
C GLY A 135 3.15 1.35 -8.69
N VAL A 136 2.25 1.17 -7.73
CA VAL A 136 1.14 0.21 -7.81
C VAL A 136 0.23 0.53 -9.00
N GLU A 137 -0.23 1.78 -9.12
CA GLU A 137 -1.06 2.23 -10.25
C GLU A 137 -0.36 2.02 -11.60
N THR A 138 0.94 2.30 -11.66
CA THR A 138 1.74 2.08 -12.87
C THR A 138 1.79 0.60 -13.25
N VAL A 139 1.94 -0.30 -12.27
CA VAL A 139 1.90 -1.74 -12.51
C VAL A 139 0.51 -2.18 -12.95
N GLN A 140 -0.56 -1.68 -12.32
CA GLN A 140 -1.93 -1.96 -12.71
C GLN A 140 -2.21 -1.57 -14.17
N TYR A 141 -1.71 -0.42 -14.61
CA TYR A 141 -1.79 0.00 -16.01
C TYR A 141 -1.16 -1.03 -16.97
N PHE A 142 0.07 -1.49 -16.69
CA PHE A 142 0.72 -2.52 -17.52
C PHE A 142 0.04 -3.89 -17.46
N LEU A 143 -0.69 -4.17 -16.39
CA LEU A 143 -1.54 -5.36 -16.27
C LEU A 143 -2.91 -5.20 -16.96
N GLY A 144 -3.13 -4.08 -17.64
CA GLY A 144 -4.36 -3.78 -18.36
C GLY A 144 -5.55 -3.46 -17.47
N ARG A 145 -5.30 -2.91 -16.29
CA ARG A 145 -6.32 -2.48 -15.34
C ARG A 145 -6.55 -0.97 -15.41
N THR A 146 -7.67 -0.53 -14.86
CA THR A 146 -7.95 0.88 -14.63
C THR A 146 -6.96 1.45 -13.62
N THR A 147 -6.45 2.64 -13.93
CA THR A 147 -5.57 3.44 -13.07
C THR A 147 -6.30 4.68 -12.61
N ASP A 148 -6.18 5.02 -11.32
CA ASP A 148 -6.91 6.12 -10.70
C ASP A 148 -6.03 6.99 -9.79
N VAL A 149 -5.96 8.29 -10.09
CA VAL A 149 -5.26 9.26 -9.24
C VAL A 149 -5.92 9.39 -7.86
N ASP A 150 -7.22 9.11 -7.74
CA ASP A 150 -7.93 9.17 -6.45
C ASP A 150 -7.40 8.12 -5.48
N ASP A 151 -7.06 6.92 -5.96
CA ASP A 151 -6.45 5.86 -5.15
C ASP A 151 -5.08 6.31 -4.64
N VAL A 152 -4.26 6.95 -5.49
CA VAL A 152 -2.96 7.52 -5.07
C VAL A 152 -3.12 8.57 -3.98
N ILE A 153 -4.11 9.45 -4.10
CA ILE A 153 -4.39 10.50 -3.12
C ILE A 153 -4.78 9.88 -1.78
N LEU A 154 -5.73 8.94 -1.78
CA LEU A 154 -6.23 8.29 -0.56
C LEU A 154 -5.14 7.47 0.14
N ASN A 155 -4.36 6.71 -0.61
CA ASN A 155 -3.24 5.92 -0.09
C ASN A 155 -2.14 6.82 0.49
N THR A 156 -1.81 7.93 -0.20
CA THR A 156 -0.86 8.92 0.29
C THR A 156 -1.33 9.55 1.60
N PHE A 157 -2.63 9.86 1.70
CA PHE A 157 -3.23 10.35 2.93
C PHE A 157 -3.17 9.31 4.06
N GLY A 158 -3.41 8.03 3.76
CA GLY A 158 -3.21 6.93 4.71
C GLY A 158 -1.78 6.87 5.26
N ALA A 159 -0.78 7.00 4.39
CA ALA A 159 0.63 7.04 4.79
C ALA A 159 0.95 8.24 5.70
N LEU A 160 0.41 9.42 5.36
CA LEU A 160 0.50 10.64 6.18
C LEU A 160 -0.06 10.40 7.58
N VAL A 161 -1.28 9.87 7.69
CA VAL A 161 -1.95 9.57 8.96
C VAL A 161 -1.14 8.57 9.78
N GLY A 162 -0.65 7.49 9.16
CA GLY A 162 0.18 6.49 9.84
C GLY A 162 1.48 7.08 10.40
N CYS A 163 2.18 7.88 9.61
CA CYS A 163 3.40 8.58 10.05
C CYS A 163 3.12 9.59 11.17
N GLY A 164 2.01 10.34 11.07
CA GLY A 164 1.56 11.26 12.11
C GLY A 164 1.28 10.53 13.43
N ALA A 165 0.57 9.40 13.37
CA ALA A 165 0.27 8.57 14.53
C ALA A 165 1.56 8.04 15.20
N TRP A 166 2.55 7.55 14.43
CA TRP A 166 3.83 7.16 15.01
C TRP A 166 4.55 8.34 15.66
N LYS A 167 4.59 9.50 14.99
CA LYS A 167 5.25 10.70 15.53
C LYS A 167 4.64 11.09 16.89
N MET A 168 3.32 11.01 17.05
CA MET A 168 2.65 11.26 18.33
C MET A 168 3.08 10.26 19.41
N VAL A 169 3.23 8.97 19.07
CA VAL A 169 3.70 7.92 19.99
C VAL A 169 5.16 8.14 20.39
N ASP A 170 6.01 8.55 19.45
CA ASP A 170 7.44 8.79 19.67
C ASP A 170 7.66 10.04 20.53
N MET A 171 6.89 11.12 20.30
CA MET A 171 6.93 12.35 21.11
C MET A 171 6.59 12.10 22.58
N LYS A 172 5.64 11.19 22.87
CA LYS A 172 5.28 10.82 24.25
C LYS A 172 6.38 10.05 24.98
N LYS A 173 7.42 9.60 24.28
CA LYS A 173 8.56 8.86 24.86
C LYS A 173 9.81 9.72 25.00
N ALA A 174 9.76 10.98 24.57
CA ALA A 174 10.83 11.93 24.82
C ALA A 174 10.78 12.35 26.31
N PRO A 175 11.89 12.26 27.05
CA PRO A 175 11.97 12.69 28.45
C PRO A 175 11.77 14.20 28.61
#